data_AF-A0A8D6AN35-F1
#
_entry.id   AF-A0A8D6AN35-F1
#
_cell.length_a   1.000
_cell.length_b   1.000
_cell.length_c   1.000
_cell.angle_alpha   90.00
_cell.angle_beta   90.00
_cell.angle_gamma   90.00
#
_symmetry.space_group_name_H-M   'P 1'
#
loop_
_entity.id
_entity.type
_entity.pdbx_description
1 polymer ?
#
loop_
_entity_poly.entity_id
_entity_poly.type
_entity_poly.pdbx_seq_one_letter_code
_entity_poly.pdbx_strand_id
1 'polypeptide(L)'
;MTLKLVEPLRELFKDEVRKIGMELGLPYDMVYRHPFPGPGLGVRILGEVKKEYADRLRLADAIFIEELYAADLYHKTSQAFAVFLPVKSVGVVGDARRYEYVVALRAVETIDFMTARWAHLPYEFLETVSSRIINEIPGISRVTYDVSSKPPATIEWE
;
A
#
# COMPACT_ATOMS: atom_id res chain seq x y z
N MET A 1 -11.93 -29.54 -20.66
CA MET A 1 -12.89 -29.80 -19.56
C MET A 1 -13.65 -28.51 -19.27
N THR A 2 -14.97 -28.55 -19.19
CA THR A 2 -15.79 -27.40 -18.78
C THR A 2 -16.19 -27.63 -17.33
N LEU A 3 -15.62 -26.86 -16.42
CA LEU A 3 -15.96 -26.91 -15.00
C LEU A 3 -17.24 -26.07 -14.74
N LYS A 4 -18.06 -26.49 -13.76
CA LYS A 4 -19.19 -25.70 -13.27
C LYS A 4 -18.71 -24.68 -12.23
N LEU A 5 -19.18 -23.45 -12.33
CA LEU A 5 -18.89 -22.37 -11.37
C LEU A 5 -19.92 -22.39 -10.23
N VAL A 6 -19.45 -22.29 -8.98
CA VAL A 6 -20.30 -22.17 -7.78
C VAL A 6 -19.88 -20.89 -7.04
N GLU A 7 -20.82 -19.97 -6.83
CA GLU A 7 -20.59 -18.64 -6.25
C GLU A 7 -21.38 -18.48 -4.93
N PRO A 8 -20.94 -19.10 -3.82
CA PRO A 8 -21.74 -19.20 -2.58
C PRO A 8 -21.97 -17.85 -1.88
N LEU A 9 -21.21 -16.81 -2.24
CA LEU A 9 -21.28 -15.48 -1.64
C LEU A 9 -21.97 -14.45 -2.56
N ARG A 10 -22.57 -14.88 -3.68
CA ARG A 10 -23.10 -13.98 -4.71
C ARG A 10 -24.20 -13.04 -4.21
N GLU A 11 -24.98 -13.48 -3.23
CA GLU A 11 -26.13 -12.73 -2.68
C GLU A 11 -25.76 -11.85 -1.48
N LEU A 12 -24.48 -11.82 -1.09
CA LEU A 12 -24.01 -11.12 0.11
C LEU A 12 -23.20 -9.87 -0.23
N PHE A 13 -23.41 -8.81 0.54
CA PHE A 13 -22.57 -7.62 0.51
C PHE A 13 -21.28 -7.79 1.32
N LYS A 14 -20.32 -6.87 1.13
CA LYS A 14 -18.99 -6.99 1.72
C LYS A 14 -19.01 -7.00 3.26
N ASP A 15 -19.91 -6.26 3.89
CA ASP A 15 -20.07 -6.23 5.34
C ASP A 15 -20.69 -7.53 5.87
N GLU A 16 -21.63 -8.14 5.13
CA GLU A 16 -22.22 -9.44 5.47
C GLU A 16 -21.19 -10.57 5.36
N VAL A 17 -20.38 -10.56 4.30
CA VAL A 17 -19.27 -11.51 4.12
C VAL A 17 -18.27 -11.39 5.28
N ARG A 18 -17.99 -10.18 5.76
CA ARG A 18 -17.11 -9.96 6.92
C ARG A 18 -17.71 -10.55 8.20
N LYS A 19 -18.99 -10.28 8.49
CA LYS A 19 -19.69 -10.83 9.67
C LYS A 19 -19.62 -12.37 9.68
N ILE A 20 -19.96 -13.00 8.56
CA ILE A 20 -19.88 -14.46 8.42
C ILE A 20 -18.44 -14.96 8.61
N GLY A 21 -17.45 -14.27 8.05
CA GLY A 21 -16.04 -14.61 8.24
C GLY A 21 -15.62 -14.62 9.71
N MET A 22 -16.09 -13.64 10.50
CA MET A 22 -15.82 -13.60 11.94
C MET A 22 -16.51 -14.74 12.70
N GLU A 23 -17.77 -15.04 12.39
CA GLU A 23 -18.51 -16.16 13.00
C GLU A 23 -17.89 -17.53 12.67
N LEU A 24 -17.26 -17.66 11.50
CA LEU A 24 -16.50 -18.85 11.11
C LEU A 24 -15.10 -18.94 11.77
N GLY A 25 -14.72 -17.97 12.60
CA GLY A 25 -13.45 -17.96 13.32
C GLY A 25 -12.25 -17.49 12.50
N LEU A 26 -12.45 -16.76 11.41
CA LEU A 26 -11.34 -16.16 10.67
C LEU A 26 -10.70 -15.01 11.48
N PRO A 27 -9.37 -14.81 11.38
CA PRO A 27 -8.70 -13.71 12.06
C PRO A 27 -9.25 -12.34 11.64
N TYR A 28 -9.46 -11.44 12.61
CA TYR A 28 -10.00 -10.11 12.35
C TYR A 28 -9.20 -9.33 11.31
N ASP A 29 -7.87 -9.29 11.46
CA ASP A 29 -6.97 -8.56 10.56
C ASP A 29 -7.01 -9.09 9.13
N MET A 30 -7.36 -10.37 8.94
CA MET A 30 -7.57 -10.95 7.61
C MET A 30 -8.90 -10.50 7.00
N VAL A 31 -9.97 -10.49 7.80
CA VAL A 31 -11.32 -10.12 7.37
C VAL A 31 -11.43 -8.62 7.05
N TYR A 32 -10.75 -7.79 7.84
CA TYR A 32 -10.77 -6.34 7.74
C TYR A 32 -9.57 -5.74 7.00
N ARG A 33 -8.71 -6.59 6.42
CA ARG A 33 -7.59 -6.15 5.57
C ARG A 33 -8.09 -5.25 4.44
N HIS A 34 -7.30 -4.22 4.13
CA HIS A 34 -7.46 -3.43 2.91
C HIS A 34 -7.48 -4.33 1.67
N PRO A 35 -8.19 -3.92 0.61
CA PRO A 35 -8.16 -4.64 -0.65
C PRO A 35 -6.73 -4.70 -1.22
N PHE A 36 -6.40 -5.85 -1.81
CA PHE A 36 -5.14 -6.07 -2.50
C PHE A 36 -5.44 -6.48 -3.95
N PRO A 37 -4.83 -5.83 -4.96
CA PRO A 37 -5.17 -6.05 -6.36
C PRO A 37 -4.80 -7.46 -6.83
N GLY A 38 -5.53 -7.98 -7.83
CA GLY A 38 -5.29 -9.31 -8.41
C GLY A 38 -3.85 -9.51 -8.93
N PRO A 39 -3.30 -8.59 -9.73
CA PRO A 39 -1.89 -8.60 -10.15
C PRO A 39 -0.88 -8.32 -9.01
N GLY A 40 -1.35 -8.01 -7.81
CA GLY A 40 -0.55 -7.77 -6.61
C GLY A 40 0.46 -6.65 -6.76
N LEU A 41 1.72 -6.92 -6.39
CA LEU A 41 2.79 -5.93 -6.50
C LEU A 41 3.18 -5.59 -7.95
N GLY A 42 2.73 -6.37 -8.93
CA GLY A 42 3.01 -6.11 -10.34
C GLY A 42 2.49 -4.75 -10.83
N VAL A 43 1.41 -4.26 -10.22
CA VAL A 43 0.81 -2.93 -10.51
C VAL A 43 1.30 -1.83 -9.56
N ARG A 44 2.19 -2.18 -8.63
CA ARG A 44 2.82 -1.25 -7.66
C ARG A 44 4.32 -1.07 -7.92
N ILE A 45 4.85 -1.71 -8.95
CA ILE A 45 6.22 -1.50 -9.44
C ILE A 45 6.07 -0.91 -10.83
N LEU A 46 6.37 0.39 -10.96
CA LEU A 46 6.17 1.03 -12.26
C LEU A 46 7.15 0.49 -13.29
N GLY A 47 6.64 0.14 -14.46
CA GLY A 47 7.42 -0.41 -15.56
C GLY A 47 7.82 -1.88 -15.36
N GLU A 48 9.10 -2.20 -15.57
CA GLU A 48 9.58 -3.59 -15.55
C GLU A 48 9.62 -4.17 -14.12
N VAL A 49 8.87 -5.24 -13.89
CA VAL A 49 8.84 -5.94 -12.60
C VAL A 49 10.10 -6.81 -12.44
N LYS A 50 10.97 -6.43 -11.48
CA LYS A 50 12.16 -7.20 -11.11
C LYS A 50 12.05 -7.72 -9.68
N LYS A 51 12.65 -8.88 -9.43
CA LYS A 51 12.74 -9.46 -8.07
C LYS A 51 13.30 -8.46 -7.06
N GLU A 52 14.37 -7.75 -7.43
CA GLU A 52 15.01 -6.78 -6.55
C GLU A 52 14.14 -5.53 -6.25
N TYR A 53 13.20 -5.18 -7.13
CA TYR A 53 12.24 -4.09 -6.89
C TYR A 53 11.13 -4.59 -5.97
N ALA A 54 10.62 -5.79 -6.25
CA ALA A 54 9.61 -6.43 -5.42
C ALA A 54 10.10 -6.71 -3.99
N ASP A 55 11.36 -7.10 -3.81
CA ASP A 55 11.94 -7.34 -2.49
C ASP A 55 11.99 -6.05 -1.66
N ARG A 56 12.45 -4.93 -2.25
CA ARG A 56 12.47 -3.62 -1.58
C ARG A 56 11.06 -3.09 -1.31
N LEU A 57 10.16 -3.23 -2.29
CA LEU A 57 8.78 -2.81 -2.15
C LEU A 57 8.05 -3.55 -1.03
N ARG A 58 8.26 -4.87 -0.89
CA ARG A 58 7.68 -5.65 0.21
C ARG A 58 8.09 -5.14 1.58
N LEU A 59 9.36 -4.76 1.74
CA LEU A 59 9.85 -4.19 2.99
C LEU A 59 9.25 -2.80 3.26
N ALA A 60 9.20 -1.94 2.24
CA ALA A 60 8.64 -0.59 2.37
C ALA A 60 7.13 -0.62 2.69
N ASP A 61 6.38 -1.49 2.02
CA ASP A 61 4.96 -1.70 2.27
C ASP A 61 4.73 -2.25 3.69
N ALA A 62 5.56 -3.20 4.15
CA ALA A 62 5.47 -3.75 5.50
C ALA A 62 5.69 -2.67 6.58
N ILE A 63 6.72 -1.84 6.46
CA ILE A 63 6.97 -0.72 7.39
C ILE A 63 5.77 0.24 7.40
N PHE A 64 5.25 0.61 6.22
CA PHE A 64 4.14 1.54 6.15
C PHE A 64 2.87 1.00 6.81
N ILE A 65 2.54 -0.28 6.57
CA ILE A 65 1.38 -0.92 7.19
C ILE A 65 1.57 -1.10 8.70
N GLU A 66 2.76 -1.51 9.15
CA GLU A 66 3.09 -1.65 10.58
C GLU A 66 2.87 -0.32 11.33
N GLU A 67 3.43 0.77 10.80
CA GLU A 67 3.27 2.10 11.40
C GLU A 67 1.81 2.58 11.38
N LEU A 68 1.05 2.28 10.32
CA LEU A 68 -0.38 2.62 10.27
C LEU A 68 -1.17 1.92 11.37
N TYR A 69 -0.84 0.67 11.70
CA TYR A 69 -1.43 -0.02 12.84
C TYR A 69 -0.97 0.59 14.16
N ALA A 70 0.33 0.83 14.33
CA ALA A 70 0.89 1.40 15.55
C ALA A 70 0.33 2.79 15.88
N ALA A 71 -0.04 3.57 14.86
CA ALA A 71 -0.61 4.91 15.00
C ALA A 71 -2.15 4.96 15.02
N ASP A 72 -2.85 3.81 15.06
CA ASP A 72 -4.31 3.74 14.95
C ASP A 72 -4.87 4.47 13.70
N LEU A 73 -4.15 4.39 12.58
CA LEU A 73 -4.49 5.02 11.30
C LEU A 73 -4.97 4.01 10.25
N TYR A 74 -4.61 2.72 10.39
CA TYR A 74 -4.94 1.69 9.41
C TYR A 74 -6.43 1.65 9.05
N HIS A 75 -7.30 1.57 10.07
CA HIS A 75 -8.75 1.52 9.87
C HIS A 75 -9.39 2.89 9.54
N LYS A 76 -8.64 3.99 9.62
CA LYS A 76 -9.09 5.32 9.20
C LYS A 76 -8.87 5.55 7.70
N THR A 77 -8.05 4.71 7.06
CA THR A 77 -7.83 4.72 5.61
C THR A 77 -8.59 3.58 4.95
N SER A 78 -9.06 3.80 3.72
CA SER A 78 -9.75 2.77 2.91
C SER A 78 -8.77 1.84 2.21
N GLN A 79 -7.62 2.37 1.82
CA GLN A 79 -6.51 1.60 1.25
C GLN A 79 -5.21 2.37 1.50
N ALA A 80 -4.16 1.66 1.89
CA ALA A 80 -2.83 2.22 2.03
C ALA A 80 -1.77 1.22 1.54
N PHE A 81 -0.74 1.72 0.85
CA PHE A 81 0.35 0.92 0.30
C PHE A 81 1.54 1.76 -0.16
N ALA A 82 2.67 1.08 -0.41
CA ALA A 82 3.82 1.64 -1.09
C ALA A 82 3.81 1.32 -2.60
N VAL A 83 4.41 2.20 -3.41
CA VAL A 83 4.65 2.05 -4.85
C VAL A 83 6.14 2.27 -5.14
N PHE A 84 6.75 1.34 -5.87
CA PHE A 84 8.14 1.44 -6.28
C PHE A 84 8.29 2.24 -7.57
N LEU A 85 9.11 3.29 -7.54
CA LEU A 85 9.42 4.11 -8.71
C LEU A 85 10.84 3.75 -9.20
N PRO A 86 11.01 3.28 -10.45
CA PRO A 86 12.32 2.91 -11.00
C PRO A 86 13.16 4.14 -11.39
N VAL A 87 13.01 5.24 -10.66
CA VAL A 87 13.80 6.47 -10.79
C VAL A 87 14.77 6.53 -9.63
N LYS A 88 15.97 7.06 -9.88
CA LYS A 88 17.00 7.21 -8.84
C LYS A 88 17.05 8.63 -8.33
N SER A 89 17.25 8.76 -7.03
CA SER A 89 17.49 10.04 -6.37
C SER A 89 18.76 9.97 -5.53
N VAL A 90 19.43 11.12 -5.40
CA VAL A 90 20.61 11.23 -4.54
C VAL A 90 20.17 11.12 -3.09
N GLY A 91 20.73 10.15 -2.39
CA GLY A 91 20.72 10.02 -0.94
C GLY A 91 22.12 10.23 -0.37
N VAL A 92 22.17 10.60 0.91
CA VAL A 92 23.42 10.73 1.66
C VAL A 92 23.44 9.58 2.66
N VAL A 93 24.43 8.69 2.52
CA VAL A 93 24.66 7.58 3.45
C VAL A 93 26.07 7.76 4.02
N GLY A 94 26.16 8.23 5.27
CA GLY A 94 27.42 8.72 5.83
C GLY A 94 27.94 9.94 5.05
N ASP A 95 29.21 9.91 4.63
CA ASP A 95 29.82 10.98 3.84
C ASP A 95 29.70 10.78 2.31
N ALA A 96 29.13 9.66 1.86
CA ALA A 96 29.04 9.32 0.44
C ALA A 96 27.64 9.61 -0.14
N ARG A 97 27.62 10.18 -1.34
CA ARG A 97 26.40 10.34 -2.14
C ARG A 97 26.12 9.06 -2.92
N ARG A 98 24.91 8.51 -2.80
CA ARG A 98 24.46 7.32 -3.54
C ARG A 98 23.21 7.64 -4.36
N TYR A 99 23.11 7.05 -5.54
CA TYR A 99 21.91 7.11 -6.38
C TYR A 99 21.10 5.85 -6.17
N GLU A 100 20.04 5.95 -5.37
CA GLU A 100 19.18 4.83 -4.99
C GLU A 100 17.72 5.14 -5.33
N TYR A 101 16.83 4.15 -5.17
CA TYR A 101 15.47 4.21 -5.69
C TYR A 101 14.55 5.09 -4.84
N VAL A 102 13.40 5.43 -5.43
CA VAL A 102 12.34 6.19 -4.79
C VAL A 102 11.12 5.30 -4.56
N VAL A 103 10.48 5.45 -3.41
CA VAL A 103 9.17 4.83 -3.12
C VAL A 103 8.15 5.93 -2.86
N ALA A 104 6.95 5.78 -3.41
CA ALA A 104 5.81 6.63 -3.09
C ALA A 104 4.88 5.89 -2.12
N LEU A 105 4.49 6.58 -1.05
CA LEU A 105 3.43 6.15 -0.16
C LEU A 105 2.09 6.63 -0.72
N ARG A 106 1.09 5.76 -0.69
CA ARG A 106 -0.27 6.05 -1.12
C ARG A 106 -1.23 5.64 -0.02
N ALA A 107 -2.03 6.57 0.49
CA ALA A 107 -3.15 6.28 1.37
C ALA A 107 -4.35 7.11 0.95
N VAL A 108 -5.53 6.49 0.96
CA VAL A 108 -6.77 7.13 0.52
C VAL A 108 -7.92 6.87 1.47
N GLU A 109 -8.83 7.83 1.52
CA GLU A 109 -10.15 7.74 2.15
C GLU A 109 -11.18 7.73 1.02
N THR A 110 -11.79 6.57 0.80
CA THR A 110 -12.78 6.37 -0.25
C THR A 110 -14.11 6.97 0.22
N ILE A 111 -14.67 7.86 -0.60
CA ILE A 111 -16.01 8.43 -0.35
C ILE A 111 -17.06 7.51 -1.00
N ASP A 112 -16.77 7.03 -2.21
CA ASP A 112 -17.56 6.04 -2.95
C ASP A 112 -16.69 5.28 -3.97
N PHE A 113 -17.28 4.37 -4.75
CA PHE A 113 -16.54 3.59 -5.76
C PHE A 113 -15.83 4.46 -6.83
N MET A 114 -16.27 5.70 -7.02
CA MET A 114 -15.78 6.61 -8.07
C MET A 114 -14.84 7.69 -7.54
N THR A 115 -14.85 7.98 -6.24
CA THR A 115 -14.12 9.10 -5.64
C THR A 115 -13.35 8.69 -4.38
N ALA A 116 -12.12 9.18 -4.28
CA ALA A 116 -11.27 8.99 -3.12
C ALA A 116 -10.40 10.22 -2.89
N ARG A 117 -10.26 10.62 -1.63
CA ARG A 117 -9.32 11.68 -1.22
C ARG A 117 -8.04 11.03 -0.76
N TRP A 118 -6.90 11.66 -1.03
CA TRP A 118 -5.66 11.27 -0.36
C TRP A 118 -5.81 11.51 1.15
N ALA A 119 -5.32 10.60 1.97
CA ALA A 119 -5.50 10.69 3.41
C ALA A 119 -4.60 11.78 3.99
N HIS A 120 -5.13 12.65 4.86
CA HIS A 120 -4.34 13.69 5.52
C HIS A 120 -3.60 13.09 6.73
N LEU A 121 -2.60 12.24 6.47
CA LEU A 121 -1.82 11.59 7.50
C LEU A 121 -0.97 12.62 8.28
N PRO A 122 -0.79 12.47 9.60
CA PRO A 122 0.01 13.40 10.40
C PRO A 122 1.45 13.50 9.87
N TYR A 123 2.01 14.71 9.87
CA TYR A 123 3.38 14.91 9.36
C TYR A 123 4.43 14.13 10.16
N GLU A 124 4.31 14.07 11.49
CA GLU A 124 5.18 13.26 12.37
C GLU A 124 5.14 11.76 12.03
N PHE A 125 3.97 11.27 11.64
CA PHE A 125 3.81 9.89 11.17
C PHE A 125 4.52 9.68 9.83
N LEU A 126 4.34 10.60 8.87
CA LEU A 126 5.02 10.53 7.58
C LEU A 126 6.54 10.62 7.71
N GLU A 127 7.04 11.44 8.64
CA GLU A 127 8.46 11.53 8.97
C GLU A 127 8.98 10.19 9.51
N THR A 128 8.26 9.60 10.49
CA THR A 128 8.62 8.29 11.07
C THR A 128 8.71 7.21 10.00
N VAL A 129 7.68 7.07 9.16
CA VAL A 129 7.66 6.07 8.07
C VAL A 129 8.79 6.31 7.07
N SER A 130 8.98 7.57 6.65
CA SER A 130 10.03 7.95 5.70
C SER A 130 11.43 7.60 6.25
N SER A 131 11.70 7.97 7.50
CA SER A 131 12.96 7.67 8.17
C SER A 131 13.21 6.17 8.31
N ARG A 132 12.21 5.39 8.72
CA ARG A 132 12.33 3.92 8.80
C ARG A 132 12.63 3.30 7.44
N ILE A 133 11.88 3.66 6.40
CA ILE A 133 12.10 3.13 5.04
C ILE A 133 13.51 3.43 4.54
N ILE A 134 13.99 4.68 4.68
CA ILE A 134 15.32 5.07 4.17
C ILE A 134 16.45 4.41 4.97
N ASN A 135 16.30 4.28 6.29
CA ASN A 135 17.36 3.77 7.15
C ASN A 135 17.41 2.23 7.21
N GLU A 136 16.26 1.56 7.12
CA GLU A 136 16.15 0.09 7.28
C GLU A 136 16.27 -0.66 5.94
N ILE A 137 16.01 0.00 4.80
CA ILE A 137 15.95 -0.67 3.49
C ILE A 137 17.07 -0.17 2.57
N PRO A 138 18.15 -0.96 2.39
CA PRO A 138 19.22 -0.61 1.45
C PRO A 138 18.72 -0.45 0.01
N GLY A 139 19.12 0.64 -0.65
CA GLY A 139 18.73 0.91 -2.02
C GLY A 139 17.47 1.76 -2.15
N ILE A 140 16.95 2.36 -1.07
CA ILE A 140 15.94 3.42 -1.11
C ILE A 140 16.54 4.68 -0.51
N SER A 141 16.59 5.76 -1.29
CA SER A 141 17.14 7.05 -0.82
C SER A 141 16.07 8.12 -0.58
N ARG A 142 14.84 7.88 -1.04
CA ARG A 142 13.78 8.89 -0.97
C ARG A 142 12.41 8.24 -0.88
N VAL A 143 11.59 8.83 -0.03
CA VAL A 143 10.18 8.53 0.09
C VAL A 143 9.37 9.77 -0.30
N THR A 144 8.30 9.58 -1.06
CA THR A 144 7.32 10.62 -1.38
C THR A 144 5.94 10.20 -0.89
N TYR A 145 5.00 11.14 -0.82
CA TYR A 145 3.60 10.86 -0.50
C TYR A 145 2.69 11.39 -1.60
N ASP A 146 1.77 10.56 -2.08
CA ASP A 146 0.84 10.94 -3.14
C ASP A 146 -0.34 11.76 -2.60
N VAL A 147 -0.36 13.04 -2.97
CA VAL A 147 -1.40 14.02 -2.61
C VAL A 147 -2.43 14.25 -3.72
N SER A 148 -2.54 13.32 -4.67
CA SER A 148 -3.48 13.40 -5.80
C SER A 148 -4.79 12.69 -5.48
N SER A 149 -5.92 13.39 -5.47
CA SER A 149 -7.25 12.78 -5.28
C SER A 149 -7.73 12.07 -6.55
N LYS A 150 -8.67 11.13 -6.37
CA LYS A 150 -9.46 10.52 -7.45
C LYS A 150 -10.83 11.19 -7.48
N PRO A 151 -11.23 11.87 -8.59
CA PRO A 151 -10.43 12.32 -9.74
C PRO A 151 -9.48 13.49 -9.39
N PRO A 152 -8.47 13.82 -10.23
CA PRO A 152 -8.20 13.30 -11.58
C PRO A 152 -7.31 12.05 -11.63
N ALA A 153 -6.66 11.67 -10.53
CA ALA A 153 -5.81 10.49 -10.47
C ALA A 153 -6.62 9.22 -10.24
N THR A 154 -5.93 8.08 -10.23
CA THR A 154 -6.43 6.78 -9.77
C THR A 154 -5.88 6.47 -8.37
N ILE A 155 -6.34 5.37 -7.76
CA ILE A 155 -5.78 4.92 -6.48
C ILE A 155 -4.40 4.27 -6.72
N GLU A 156 -4.33 3.32 -7.65
CA GLU A 156 -3.09 2.65 -8.09
C GLU A 156 -2.34 3.50 -9.15
N TRP A 157 -1.05 3.22 -9.35
CA TRP A 157 -0.13 4.04 -10.16
C TRP A 157 0.37 3.39 -11.46
N GLU A 158 0.19 2.06 -11.63
CA GLU A 158 0.47 1.20 -12.80
C GLU A 158 1.51 1.66 -13.85
#